data_AF-A0A388QNZ2-F1
#
_entry.id   AF-A0A388QNZ2-F1
#
_cell.length_a   1.000
_cell.length_b   1.000
_cell.length_c   1.000
_cell.angle_alpha   90.00
_cell.angle_beta   90.00
_cell.angle_gamma   90.00
#
_symmetry.space_group_name_H-M   'P 1'
#
loop_
_entity.id
_entity.type
_entity.pdbx_description
1 polymer ?
#
loop_
_entity_poly.entity_id
_entity_poly.type
_entity_poly.pdbx_seq_one_letter_code
_entity_poly.pdbx_strand_id
1 'polypeptide(L)'
;MANAHDVQIRAVSWYALPVSTRVPLKFGHDTLTEVVCARVRLTVARADGQRGEGWGETPLSVQWVWPSSLSYAVRLRALQDFCDLLTEAYAQFPAQGHAMEIGHDFLEAVLPRLLAAFNESLPPGVRIPKLAALVCASAFDLALHDAYGVANEGTDVPDL
;
A
#
# COMPACT_ATOMS: atom_id res chain seq x y z
N MET A 1 6.20 24.92 -14.93
CA MET A 1 4.72 24.95 -14.98
C MET A 1 4.25 23.61 -14.43
N ALA A 2 3.31 23.60 -13.49
CA ALA A 2 2.70 22.35 -13.03
C ALA A 2 1.94 21.71 -14.21
N ASN A 3 2.03 20.40 -14.37
CA ASN A 3 1.29 19.69 -15.41
C ASN A 3 -0.20 19.68 -15.00
N ALA A 4 -1.10 19.92 -15.96
CA ALA A 4 -2.54 19.99 -15.69
C ALA A 4 -3.09 18.67 -15.11
N HIS A 5 -2.41 17.56 -15.35
CA HIS A 5 -2.78 16.23 -14.86
C HIS A 5 -2.17 15.87 -13.50
N ASP A 6 -1.34 16.75 -12.92
CA ASP A 6 -0.76 16.53 -11.60
C ASP A 6 -1.85 16.43 -10.53
N VAL A 7 -1.69 15.45 -9.64
CA VAL A 7 -2.63 15.18 -8.56
C VAL A 7 -1.96 15.33 -7.20
N GLN A 8 -2.76 15.51 -6.16
CA GLN A 8 -2.33 15.44 -4.77
C GLN A 8 -3.22 14.46 -4.00
N ILE A 9 -2.63 13.66 -3.11
CA ILE A 9 -3.37 12.73 -2.24
C ILE A 9 -4.24 13.51 -1.25
N ARG A 10 -5.49 13.09 -1.07
CA ARG A 10 -6.48 13.74 -0.21
C ARG A 10 -7.01 12.85 0.91
N ALA A 11 -7.15 11.57 0.65
CA ALA A 11 -7.63 10.61 1.62
C ALA A 11 -7.09 9.22 1.30
N VAL A 12 -6.85 8.44 2.35
CA VAL A 12 -6.37 7.06 2.25
C VAL A 12 -7.08 6.26 3.32
N SER A 13 -7.50 5.05 2.97
CA SER A 13 -7.97 4.04 3.91
C SER A 13 -7.52 2.67 3.43
N TRP A 14 -7.29 1.74 4.35
CA TRP A 14 -6.98 0.37 4.00
C TRP A 14 -7.84 -0.62 4.77
N TYR A 15 -7.95 -1.84 4.24
CA TYR A 15 -8.77 -2.92 4.75
C TYR A 15 -7.96 -4.22 4.71
N ALA A 16 -7.97 -4.97 5.81
CA ALA A 16 -7.47 -6.34 5.86
C ALA A 16 -8.59 -7.30 5.44
N LEU A 17 -8.42 -7.96 4.30
CA LEU A 17 -9.41 -8.92 3.78
C LEU A 17 -8.87 -10.35 3.95
N PRO A 18 -9.41 -11.14 4.88
CA PRO A 18 -9.04 -12.55 5.02
C PRO A 18 -9.58 -13.36 3.84
N VAL A 19 -8.72 -14.15 3.20
CA VAL A 19 -9.05 -15.00 2.05
C VAL A 19 -8.57 -16.42 2.33
N SER A 20 -9.52 -17.34 2.52
CA SER A 20 -9.22 -18.77 2.66
C SER A 20 -8.84 -19.38 1.32
N THR A 21 -7.77 -20.18 1.30
CA THR A 21 -7.41 -20.93 0.10
C THR A 21 -8.30 -22.16 -0.03
N ARG A 22 -8.78 -22.44 -1.26
CA ARG A 22 -9.58 -23.65 -1.53
C ARG A 22 -8.79 -24.94 -1.29
N VAL A 23 -7.47 -24.88 -1.47
CA VAL A 23 -6.53 -25.96 -1.19
C VAL A 23 -5.34 -25.38 -0.42
N PRO A 24 -4.77 -26.09 0.56
CA PRO A 24 -3.57 -25.64 1.25
C PRO A 24 -2.41 -25.46 0.27
N LEU A 25 -1.74 -24.31 0.32
CA LEU A 25 -0.55 -24.02 -0.49
C LEU A 25 0.71 -24.25 0.36
N LYS A 26 1.71 -24.95 -0.19
CA LYS A 26 3.00 -25.14 0.49
C LYS A 26 4.01 -24.10 0.06
N PHE A 27 4.59 -23.41 1.03
CA PHE A 27 5.69 -22.45 0.85
C PHE A 27 6.85 -22.85 1.76
N GLY A 28 7.83 -23.56 1.20
CA GLY A 28 8.94 -24.12 1.97
C GLY A 28 8.43 -25.09 3.03
N HIS A 29 8.69 -24.78 4.30
CA HIS A 29 8.25 -25.58 5.44
C HIS A 29 6.83 -25.20 5.93
N ASP A 30 6.28 -24.08 5.48
CA ASP A 30 4.98 -23.58 5.91
C ASP A 30 3.86 -24.07 4.98
N THR A 31 2.70 -24.37 5.58
CA THR A 31 1.45 -24.61 4.84
C THR A 31 0.50 -23.44 5.08
N LEU A 32 0.05 -22.81 3.99
CA LEU A 32 -0.84 -21.66 3.97
C LEU A 32 -2.26 -22.12 3.62
N THR A 33 -3.21 -21.89 4.53
CA THR A 33 -4.64 -22.11 4.30
C THR A 33 -5.43 -20.81 4.18
N GLU A 34 -4.81 -19.68 4.53
CA GLU A 34 -5.43 -18.36 4.54
C GLU A 34 -4.38 -17.30 4.27
N VAL A 35 -4.74 -16.28 3.49
CA VAL A 35 -3.92 -15.08 3.25
C VAL A 35 -4.75 -13.84 3.56
N VAL A 36 -4.11 -12.80 4.09
CA VAL A 36 -4.73 -11.47 4.19
C VAL A 36 -4.33 -10.66 2.97
N CYS A 37 -5.32 -10.17 2.22
CA CYS A 37 -5.14 -9.14 1.21
C CYS A 37 -5.25 -7.76 1.86
N ALA A 38 -4.25 -6.91 1.63
CA ALA A 38 -4.35 -5.49 1.92
C ALA A 38 -5.05 -4.82 0.74
N ARG A 39 -6.26 -4.29 0.98
CA ARG A 39 -6.98 -3.46 0.01
C ARG A 39 -6.91 -2.01 0.45
N VAL A 40 -6.45 -1.13 -0.44
CA VAL A 40 -6.34 0.31 -0.21
C VAL A 40 -7.32 1.03 -1.10
N ARG A 41 -7.99 2.04 -0.52
CA ARG A 41 -8.77 3.06 -1.23
C ARG A 41 -8.06 4.39 -1.06
N LEU A 42 -7.74 5.04 -2.16
CA LEU A 42 -7.00 6.30 -2.18
C LEU A 42 -7.74 7.33 -3.04
N THR A 43 -7.92 8.53 -2.52
CA THR A 43 -8.50 9.65 -3.26
C THR A 43 -7.44 10.68 -3.57
N VAL A 44 -7.37 11.12 -4.82
CA VAL A 44 -6.54 12.23 -5.28
C VAL A 44 -7.40 13.38 -5.78
N ALA A 45 -6.82 14.57 -5.87
CA ALA A 45 -7.43 15.72 -6.54
C ALA A 45 -6.40 16.49 -7.37
N ARG A 46 -6.84 16.97 -8.53
CA ARG A 46 -6.13 17.89 -9.40
C ARG A 46 -6.30 19.34 -8.93
N ALA A 47 -5.50 20.25 -9.48
CA ALA A 47 -5.58 21.68 -9.16
C ALA A 47 -6.88 22.34 -9.61
N ASP A 48 -7.55 21.80 -10.63
CA ASP A 48 -8.86 22.26 -11.12
C ASP A 48 -10.05 21.71 -10.31
N GLY A 49 -9.77 20.91 -9.27
CA GLY A 49 -10.78 20.33 -8.39
C GLY A 49 -11.31 18.97 -8.84
N GLN A 50 -10.91 18.46 -10.02
CA GLN A 50 -11.27 17.10 -10.44
C GLN A 50 -10.70 16.07 -9.45
N ARG A 51 -11.51 15.10 -9.05
CA ARG A 51 -11.13 14.05 -8.08
C ARG A 51 -11.13 12.70 -8.74
N GLY A 52 -10.23 11.84 -8.30
CA GLY A 52 -10.21 10.43 -8.65
C GLY A 52 -10.11 9.59 -7.40
N GLU A 53 -10.88 8.51 -7.36
CA GLU A 53 -10.79 7.50 -6.32
C GLU A 53 -10.31 6.20 -6.95
N GLY A 54 -9.24 5.66 -6.40
CA GLY A 54 -8.62 4.43 -6.88
C GLY A 54 -8.54 3.36 -5.80
N TRP A 55 -8.41 2.14 -6.28
CA TRP A 55 -8.33 0.93 -5.49
C TRP A 55 -7.07 0.13 -5.85
N GLY A 56 -6.37 -0.33 -4.82
CA GLY A 56 -5.22 -1.22 -4.96
C GLY A 56 -5.37 -2.40 -4.02
N GLU A 57 -4.98 -3.59 -4.47
CA GLU A 57 -5.04 -4.79 -3.63
C GLU A 57 -3.82 -5.68 -3.86
N THR A 58 -3.24 -6.16 -2.76
CA THR A 58 -2.16 -7.15 -2.81
C THR A 58 -2.24 -8.10 -1.62
N PRO A 59 -1.94 -9.40 -1.79
CA PRO A 59 -1.76 -10.30 -0.65
C PRO A 59 -0.49 -9.94 0.13
N LEU A 60 -0.59 -9.80 1.46
CA LEU A 60 0.57 -9.51 2.33
C LEU A 60 1.63 -10.62 2.29
N SER A 61 1.26 -11.84 1.87
CA SER A 61 2.18 -12.93 1.51
C SER A 61 3.30 -13.19 2.53
N VAL A 62 2.95 -13.16 3.82
CA VAL A 62 3.87 -13.13 4.98
C VAL A 62 4.99 -14.18 4.89
N GLN A 63 4.67 -15.41 4.50
CA GLN A 63 5.60 -16.52 4.37
C GLN A 63 6.72 -16.26 3.37
N TRP A 64 6.41 -15.55 2.28
CA TRP A 64 7.35 -15.26 1.20
C TRP A 64 8.13 -13.97 1.47
N VAL A 65 7.46 -12.92 1.93
CA VAL A 65 8.09 -11.61 2.13
C VAL A 65 8.96 -11.53 3.39
N TRP A 66 8.69 -12.39 4.36
CA TRP A 66 9.37 -12.40 5.66
C TRP A 66 9.58 -13.83 6.20
N PRO A 67 10.47 -14.63 5.59
CA PRO A 67 10.85 -15.93 6.12
C PRO A 67 11.55 -15.75 7.48
N SER A 68 11.02 -16.38 8.53
CA SER A 68 11.50 -16.23 9.91
C SER A 68 11.03 -17.38 10.79
N SER A 69 11.71 -17.62 11.91
CA SER A 69 11.25 -18.51 12.99
C SER A 69 10.14 -17.90 13.84
N LEU A 70 9.84 -16.60 13.68
CA LEU A 70 8.70 -15.96 14.32
C LEU A 70 7.38 -16.57 13.84
N SER A 71 6.42 -16.67 14.76
CA SER A 71 5.08 -17.17 14.43
C SER A 71 4.44 -16.33 13.32
N TYR A 72 3.61 -16.99 12.49
CA TYR A 72 2.86 -16.31 11.44
C TYR A 72 2.02 -15.15 11.98
N ALA A 73 1.35 -15.33 13.13
CA ALA A 73 0.51 -14.31 13.73
C ALA A 73 1.29 -13.05 14.12
N VAL A 74 2.48 -13.20 14.71
CA VAL A 74 3.36 -12.06 15.05
C VAL A 74 3.78 -11.30 13.79
N ARG A 75 4.20 -12.04 12.75
CA ARG A 75 4.62 -11.41 11.49
C ARG A 75 3.46 -10.72 10.78
N LEU A 76 2.32 -11.39 10.66
CA LEU A 76 1.12 -10.83 10.04
C LEU A 76 0.68 -9.55 10.76
N ARG A 77 0.62 -9.58 12.10
CA ARG A 77 0.21 -8.41 12.87
C ARG A 77 1.13 -7.23 12.62
N ALA A 78 2.45 -7.45 12.63
CA ALA A 78 3.41 -6.38 12.34
C ALA A 78 3.24 -5.80 10.92
N LEU A 79 2.91 -6.62 9.90
CA LEU A 79 2.62 -6.09 8.56
C LEU A 79 1.33 -5.28 8.52
N GLN A 80 0.28 -5.70 9.25
CA GLN A 80 -0.98 -4.94 9.35
C GLN A 80 -0.78 -3.62 10.09
N ASP A 81 -0.03 -3.62 11.20
CA ASP A 81 0.35 -2.40 11.93
C ASP A 81 1.17 -1.45 11.03
N PHE A 82 2.02 -2.00 10.16
CA PHE A 82 2.76 -1.21 9.19
C PHE A 82 1.85 -0.64 8.09
N CYS A 83 0.79 -1.35 7.68
CA CYS A 83 -0.24 -0.80 6.79
C CYS A 83 -1.05 0.34 7.44
N ASP A 84 -1.34 0.25 8.75
CA ASP A 84 -1.94 1.36 9.50
C ASP A 84 -1.03 2.61 9.42
N LEU A 85 0.27 2.43 9.68
CA LEU A 85 1.25 3.52 9.61
C LEU A 85 1.41 4.08 8.18
N LEU A 86 1.41 3.23 7.15
CA LEU A 86 1.46 3.66 5.76
C LEU A 86 0.24 4.50 5.38
N THR A 87 -0.94 4.17 5.91
CA THR A 87 -2.17 4.91 5.65
C THR A 87 -2.05 6.36 6.10
N GLU A 88 -1.55 6.57 7.32
CA GLU A 88 -1.28 7.91 7.86
C GLU A 88 -0.20 8.63 7.03
N ALA A 89 0.90 7.93 6.71
CA ALA A 89 2.02 8.51 5.97
C ALA A 89 1.63 8.95 4.55
N TYR A 90 0.88 8.12 3.80
CA TYR A 90 0.39 8.50 2.47
C TYR A 90 -0.63 9.65 2.55
N ALA A 91 -1.54 9.65 3.54
CA ALA A 91 -2.54 10.70 3.70
C ALA A 91 -1.91 12.08 4.03
N GLN A 92 -0.77 12.09 4.70
CA GLN A 92 -0.02 13.30 5.05
C GLN A 92 1.07 13.66 4.04
N PHE A 93 1.31 12.84 3.01
CA PHE A 93 2.39 13.06 2.06
C PHE A 93 2.07 14.27 1.17
N PRO A 94 2.86 15.37 1.24
CA PRO A 94 2.46 16.65 0.64
C PRO A 94 2.75 16.73 -0.86
N ALA A 95 3.24 15.65 -1.48
CA ALA A 95 3.65 15.66 -2.88
C ALA A 95 2.48 15.94 -3.83
N GLN A 96 2.79 16.69 -4.88
CA GLN A 96 1.92 16.94 -6.02
C GLN A 96 2.71 16.63 -7.27
N GLY A 97 2.13 15.85 -8.18
CA GLY A 97 2.82 15.44 -9.41
C GLY A 97 2.11 14.30 -10.12
N HIS A 98 2.83 13.66 -11.04
CA HIS A 98 2.38 12.43 -11.68
C HIS A 98 2.38 11.27 -10.66
N ALA A 99 1.48 10.29 -10.81
CA ALA A 99 1.44 9.12 -9.90
C ALA A 99 2.80 8.42 -9.75
N MET A 100 3.52 8.24 -10.86
CA MET A 100 4.89 7.68 -10.87
C MET A 100 5.88 8.49 -10.01
N GLU A 101 5.80 9.83 -10.05
CA GLU A 101 6.71 10.71 -9.30
C GLU A 101 6.39 10.65 -7.81
N ILE A 102 5.09 10.76 -7.46
CA ILE A 102 4.62 10.66 -6.07
C ILE A 102 4.99 9.29 -5.48
N GLY A 103 4.74 8.21 -6.22
CA GLY A 103 5.10 6.85 -5.79
C GLY A 103 6.60 6.68 -5.60
N HIS A 104 7.41 7.13 -6.58
CA HIS A 104 8.87 7.11 -6.48
C HIS A 104 9.40 7.89 -5.27
N ASP A 105 8.95 9.13 -5.09
CA ASP A 105 9.37 9.98 -3.98
C ASP A 105 8.99 9.37 -2.63
N PHE A 106 7.80 8.78 -2.52
CA PHE A 106 7.38 8.09 -1.30
C PHE A 106 8.30 6.89 -1.01
N LEU A 107 8.56 6.04 -2.01
CA LEU A 107 9.38 4.84 -1.84
C LEU A 107 10.85 5.13 -1.53
N GLU A 108 11.43 6.18 -2.11
CA GLU A 108 12.84 6.53 -1.90
C GLU A 108 13.05 7.42 -0.67
N ALA A 109 12.18 8.41 -0.44
CA ALA A 109 12.39 9.39 0.63
C ALA A 109 11.64 9.06 1.93
N VAL A 110 10.45 8.46 1.86
CA VAL A 110 9.59 8.25 3.05
C VAL A 110 9.73 6.83 3.59
N LEU A 111 9.52 5.82 2.76
CA LEU A 111 9.44 4.42 3.17
C LEU A 111 10.66 3.92 3.97
N PRO A 112 11.93 4.22 3.60
CA PRO A 112 13.10 3.70 4.33
C PRO A 112 13.18 4.24 5.76
N ARG A 113 12.83 5.51 5.96
CA ARG A 113 12.82 6.16 7.29
C ARG A 113 11.66 5.64 8.13
N LEU A 114 10.48 5.50 7.52
CA LEU A 114 9.29 4.97 8.17
C LEU A 114 9.52 3.52 8.64
N LEU A 115 10.11 2.69 7.79
CA LEU A 115 10.48 1.31 8.11
C LEU A 115 11.53 1.24 9.23
N ALA A 116 12.54 2.12 9.22
CA ALA A 116 13.55 2.17 10.27
C ALA A 116 12.91 2.51 11.63
N ALA A 117 12.13 3.59 11.70
CA ALA A 117 11.45 4.00 12.92
C ALA A 117 10.45 2.96 13.42
N PHE A 118 9.67 2.34 12.51
CA PHE A 118 8.75 1.27 12.89
C PHE A 118 9.49 0.05 13.44
N ASN A 119 10.60 -0.36 12.82
CA ASN A 119 11.39 -1.48 13.33
C ASN A 119 12.04 -1.19 14.69
N GLU A 120 12.28 0.07 15.03
CA GLU A 120 12.78 0.47 16.35
C GLU A 120 11.69 0.44 17.43
N SER A 121 10.42 0.59 17.05
CA SER A 121 9.29 0.48 17.98
C SER A 121 8.83 -0.96 18.23
N LEU A 122 9.25 -1.92 17.40
CA LEU A 122 8.91 -3.33 17.54
C LEU A 122 9.68 -4.02 18.69
N PRO A 123 9.13 -5.10 19.28
CA PRO A 123 9.82 -5.89 20.29
C PRO A 123 11.18 -6.43 19.80
N PRO A 124 12.14 -6.65 20.72
CA PRO A 124 13.44 -7.23 20.36
C PRO A 124 13.32 -8.52 19.54
N GLY A 125 14.03 -8.58 18.42
CA GLY A 125 14.00 -9.73 17.50
C GLY A 125 12.87 -9.71 16.46
N VAL A 126 11.92 -8.79 16.56
CA VAL A 126 10.88 -8.58 15.53
C VAL A 126 11.33 -7.42 14.64
N ARG A 127 11.61 -7.72 13.36
CA ARG A 127 12.03 -6.72 12.38
C ARG A 127 11.46 -7.06 11.00
N ILE A 128 10.63 -6.17 10.46
CA ILE A 128 10.10 -6.25 9.10
C ILE A 128 11.25 -6.09 8.10
N PRO A 129 11.44 -7.05 7.17
CA PRO A 129 12.38 -6.92 6.07
C PRO A 129 11.93 -5.85 5.06
N LYS A 130 12.89 -5.24 4.35
CA LYS A 130 12.61 -4.25 3.30
C LYS A 130 11.59 -4.76 2.26
N LEU A 131 11.69 -6.03 1.86
CA LEU A 131 10.76 -6.64 0.91
C LEU A 131 9.31 -6.62 1.42
N ALA A 132 9.08 -6.96 2.69
CA ALA A 132 7.75 -6.95 3.28
C ALA A 132 7.18 -5.53 3.37
N ALA A 133 8.01 -4.53 3.67
CA ALA A 133 7.61 -3.12 3.64
C ALA A 133 7.20 -2.66 2.23
N LEU A 134 7.96 -3.05 1.20
CA LEU A 134 7.62 -2.77 -0.20
C LEU A 134 6.31 -3.43 -0.63
N VAL A 135 6.06 -4.68 -0.22
CA VAL A 135 4.79 -5.35 -0.50
C VAL A 135 3.62 -4.65 0.20
N CYS A 136 3.78 -4.22 1.45
CA CYS A 136 2.75 -3.43 2.14
C CYS A 136 2.48 -2.12 1.39
N ALA A 137 3.53 -1.41 0.94
CA ALA A 137 3.40 -0.17 0.17
C ALA A 137 2.77 -0.37 -1.22
N SER A 138 2.94 -1.55 -1.84
CA SER A 138 2.46 -1.79 -3.20
C SER A 138 0.95 -1.62 -3.37
N ALA A 139 0.12 -1.94 -2.36
CA ALA A 139 -1.32 -1.70 -2.45
C ALA A 139 -1.67 -0.20 -2.50
N PHE A 140 -0.89 0.65 -1.81
CA PHE A 140 -1.06 2.10 -1.82
C PHE A 140 -0.62 2.69 -3.16
N ASP A 141 0.50 2.22 -3.70
CA ASP A 141 1.01 2.63 -5.01
C ASP A 141 0.02 2.25 -6.14
N LEU A 142 -0.50 1.03 -6.13
CA LEU A 142 -1.57 0.59 -7.05
C LEU A 142 -2.81 1.50 -6.96
N ALA A 143 -3.27 1.81 -5.75
CA ALA A 143 -4.42 2.68 -5.54
C ALA A 143 -4.16 4.12 -6.02
N LEU A 144 -2.93 4.62 -5.88
CA LEU A 144 -2.51 5.92 -6.39
C LEU A 144 -2.56 5.96 -7.92
N HIS A 145 -2.06 4.92 -8.59
CA HIS A 145 -2.10 4.80 -10.04
C HIS A 145 -3.54 4.73 -10.58
N ASP A 146 -4.39 3.93 -9.95
CA ASP A 146 -5.80 3.83 -10.30
C ASP A 146 -6.51 5.19 -10.10
N ALA A 147 -6.31 5.84 -8.95
CA ALA A 147 -6.91 7.13 -8.65
C ALA A 147 -6.46 8.23 -9.63
N TYR A 148 -5.19 8.20 -10.04
CA TYR A 148 -4.65 9.11 -11.05
C TYR A 148 -5.30 8.91 -12.41
N GLY A 149 -5.54 7.65 -12.81
CA GLY A 149 -6.30 7.31 -14.02
C GLY A 149 -7.69 7.92 -13.98
N VAL A 150 -8.46 7.62 -12.93
CA VAL A 150 -9.83 8.12 -12.75
C VAL A 150 -9.89 9.66 -12.71
N ALA A 151 -8.92 10.32 -12.06
CA ALA A 151 -8.89 11.79 -12.01
C ALA A 151 -8.61 12.46 -13.38
N ASN A 152 -8.08 11.70 -14.34
CA ASN A 152 -7.66 12.18 -15.65
C ASN A 152 -8.43 11.54 -16.82
N GLU A 153 -9.39 10.66 -16.56
CA GLU A 153 -10.33 10.20 -17.57
C GLU A 153 -11.22 11.37 -18.02
N GLY A 154 -11.27 11.60 -19.34
CA GLY A 154 -12.04 12.68 -19.94
C GLY A 154 -13.54 12.48 -19.73
N THR A 155 -14.26 13.58 -19.50
CA THR A 155 -15.72 13.68 -19.45
C THR A 155 -16.38 13.45 -20.82
N ASP A 156 -15.99 12.39 -21.55
CA ASP A 156 -16.48 12.04 -22.89
C ASP A 156 -17.07 10.62 -22.92
N VAL A 157 -17.85 10.25 -21.90
CA VAL A 157 -18.83 9.17 -22.04
C VAL A 157 -20.21 9.79 -21.88
N PRO A 158 -20.93 10.09 -22.98
CA PRO A 158 -22.36 10.33 -22.89
C PRO A 158 -22.99 9.06 -22.31
N ASP A 159 -23.83 9.20 -21.29
CA ASP A 159 -24.67 8.13 -20.77
C ASP A 159 -25.32 7.37 -21.95
N LEU A 160 -25.01 6.07 -22.07
CA LEU A 160 -25.69 5.13 -22.97
C LEU A 160 -26.93 4.55 -22.29
#